data_AF-A0A9K3GL50-F1
#
_entry.id   AF-A0A9K3GL50-F1
#
_cell.length_a   1.000
_cell.length_b   1.000
_cell.length_c   1.000
_cell.angle_alpha   90.00
_cell.angle_beta   90.00
_cell.angle_gamma   90.00
#
_symmetry.space_group_name_H-M   'P 1'
#
loop_
_entity.id
_entity.type
_entity.pdbx_description
1 polymer ?
#
loop_
_entity_poly.entity_id
_entity_poly.type
_entity_poly.pdbx_seq_one_letter_code
_entity_poly.pdbx_strand_id
1 'polypeptide(L)'
;GTETFQSYPLIYHLDVGAMYPNIILTNRLQPTAIVDDHMCGRCDYCPTDAQLRAGRVDCRKKMQWVKRGNYFPLSSSEVRQIRKQLETEKHTETISIRKQLETEKHTVKRSQLRGRVGDVDKKDEPIHAKYKSNTSHTGMGKYNRGQDSKGKGYNSDQGEPKRDKPKGDRQWESKEERQSKEAWLNEDISLSLPLSLSLSLYPLNAWLNEDISVGWHDLSPDLRAEILKARCVVVSRRVYKKQTDSEENECTTVVCQRENGFYVDTVRQFRDRRYEYKAHKAKWVRKLKDLLKETPVQQDKVQEADAYVVLYESLQLAHKCILNSFYGYVMRPSSRWGSMPMAGAVTHQGGEIIKAARALVSR
;
A
#
# COMPACT_ATOMS: atom_id res chain seq x y z
N GLY A 1 -16.88 -11.06 45.58
CA GLY A 1 -16.06 -12.27 45.48
C GLY A 1 -15.92 -12.59 44.01
N THR A 2 -14.71 -12.80 43.52
CA THR A 2 -14.50 -13.27 42.14
C THR A 2 -14.80 -14.76 42.11
N GLU A 3 -15.96 -15.13 41.57
CA GLU A 3 -16.27 -16.54 41.31
C GLU A 3 -15.27 -17.08 40.29
N THR A 4 -14.38 -17.96 40.74
CA THR A 4 -13.43 -18.64 39.86
C THR A 4 -14.18 -19.73 39.11
N PHE A 5 -14.64 -19.44 37.90
CA PHE A 5 -15.25 -20.41 37.01
C PHE A 5 -14.16 -21.16 36.22
N GLN A 6 -14.11 -22.48 36.37
CA GLN A 6 -13.16 -23.34 35.66
C GLN A 6 -13.90 -24.21 34.65
N SER A 7 -13.61 -24.00 33.36
CA SER A 7 -14.15 -24.80 32.26
C SER A 7 -13.10 -24.98 31.16
N TYR A 8 -13.37 -25.88 30.22
CA TYR A 8 -12.57 -25.98 29.00
C TYR A 8 -12.70 -24.69 28.17
N PRO A 9 -11.60 -24.20 27.56
CA PRO A 9 -11.64 -23.00 26.74
C PRO A 9 -12.33 -23.29 25.40
N LEU A 10 -13.09 -22.32 24.91
CA LEU A 10 -13.64 -22.32 23.55
C LEU A 10 -12.79 -21.39 22.68
N ILE A 11 -12.27 -21.91 21.57
CA ILE A 11 -11.43 -21.16 20.64
C ILE A 11 -12.31 -20.53 19.57
N TYR A 12 -12.44 -19.21 19.60
CA TYR A 12 -13.19 -18.43 18.62
C TYR A 12 -12.27 -17.61 17.71
N HIS A 13 -12.68 -17.46 16.45
CA HIS A 13 -12.08 -16.54 15.49
C HIS A 13 -13.13 -15.53 15.04
N LEU A 14 -12.89 -14.25 15.36
CA LEU A 14 -13.76 -13.13 14.99
C LEU A 14 -13.06 -12.32 13.89
N ASP A 15 -13.74 -12.08 12.78
CA ASP A 15 -13.19 -11.34 11.64
C ASP A 15 -14.21 -10.35 11.08
N VAL A 16 -13.73 -9.17 10.69
CA VAL A 16 -14.54 -8.14 10.03
C VAL A 16 -14.44 -8.33 8.53
N GLY A 17 -15.51 -8.85 7.93
CA GLY A 17 -15.57 -9.07 6.49
C GLY A 17 -15.34 -7.78 5.69
N ALA A 18 -14.29 -7.77 4.86
CA ALA A 18 -13.92 -6.62 4.02
C ALA A 18 -13.78 -5.30 4.81
N MET A 19 -13.03 -5.36 5.92
CA MET A 19 -12.80 -4.26 6.86
C MET A 19 -12.47 -2.91 6.20
N TYR A 20 -11.37 -2.81 5.45
CA TYR A 20 -10.94 -1.53 4.85
C TYR A 20 -11.93 -0.98 3.81
N PRO A 21 -12.46 -1.77 2.85
CA PRO A 21 -13.53 -1.29 1.98
C PRO A 21 -14.74 -0.76 2.75
N ASN A 22 -15.16 -1.41 3.82
CA ASN A 22 -16.30 -0.95 4.62
C ASN A 22 -16.00 0.35 5.38
N ILE A 23 -14.78 0.52 5.90
CA ILE A 23 -14.33 1.80 6.48
C ILE A 23 -14.33 2.92 5.43
N ILE A 24 -13.84 2.63 4.22
CA ILE A 24 -13.83 3.56 3.09
C ILE A 24 -15.26 4.03 2.77
N LEU A 25 -16.18 3.09 2.62
CA LEU A 25 -17.58 3.38 2.26
C LEU A 25 -18.32 4.13 3.37
N THR A 26 -18.14 3.73 4.63
CA THR A 26 -18.81 4.35 5.79
C THR A 26 -18.40 5.81 5.99
N ASN A 27 -17.14 6.14 5.67
CA ASN A 27 -16.61 7.48 5.85
C ASN A 27 -16.56 8.30 4.54
N ARG A 28 -17.08 7.74 3.43
CA ARG A 28 -16.94 8.27 2.05
C ARG A 28 -15.50 8.70 1.74
N LEU A 29 -14.52 7.89 2.14
CA LEU A 29 -13.11 8.19 1.95
C LEU A 29 -12.71 8.00 0.50
N GLN A 30 -12.16 9.05 -0.11
CA GLN A 30 -11.58 9.01 -1.43
C GLN A 30 -10.51 10.11 -1.57
N PRO A 31 -9.51 9.96 -2.44
CA PRO A 31 -8.38 10.89 -2.52
C PRO A 31 -8.80 12.33 -2.80
N THR A 32 -9.80 12.53 -3.67
CA THR A 32 -10.33 13.85 -4.04
C THR A 32 -11.17 14.50 -2.94
N ALA A 33 -11.69 13.73 -1.99
CA ALA A 33 -12.49 14.27 -0.88
C ALA A 33 -11.63 14.74 0.30
N ILE A 34 -10.32 14.47 0.29
CA ILE A 34 -9.39 15.02 1.27
C ILE A 34 -9.12 16.47 0.91
N VAL A 35 -9.61 17.39 1.74
CA VAL A 35 -9.56 18.83 1.47
C VAL A 35 -8.81 19.57 2.55
N ASP A 36 -8.05 20.57 2.14
CA ASP A 36 -7.41 21.53 3.03
C ASP A 36 -8.37 22.70 3.32
N ASP A 37 -8.14 23.44 4.42
CA ASP A 37 -8.98 24.57 4.82
C ASP A 37 -9.11 25.63 3.73
N HIS A 38 -8.03 25.87 2.98
CA HIS A 38 -8.04 26.80 1.86
C HIS A 38 -8.87 26.32 0.66
N MET A 39 -8.89 25.01 0.38
CA MET A 39 -9.77 24.44 -0.67
C MET A 39 -11.22 24.49 -0.22
N CYS A 40 -11.49 24.12 1.03
CA CYS A 40 -12.83 24.12 1.60
C CYS A 40 -13.40 25.55 1.69
N GLY A 41 -12.57 26.54 2.05
CA GLY A 41 -12.97 27.94 2.16
C GLY A 41 -13.40 28.58 0.83
N ARG A 42 -12.97 28.03 -0.32
CA ARG A 42 -13.41 28.47 -1.66
C ARG A 42 -14.67 27.78 -2.15
N CYS A 43 -15.16 26.77 -1.42
CA CYS A 43 -16.34 26.01 -1.81
C CYS A 43 -17.61 26.81 -1.51
N ASP A 44 -18.53 26.92 -2.48
CA ASP A 44 -19.85 27.56 -2.32
C ASP A 44 -20.68 26.93 -1.20
N TYR A 45 -20.34 25.69 -0.84
CA TYR A 45 -21.00 24.92 0.19
C TYR A 45 -20.32 24.99 1.56
N CYS A 46 -19.21 25.71 1.70
CA CYS A 46 -18.57 25.95 2.99
C CYS A 46 -19.57 26.64 3.93
N PRO A 47 -19.95 26.03 5.06
CA PRO A 47 -20.90 26.65 5.97
C PRO A 47 -20.21 27.72 6.82
N THR A 48 -20.86 28.88 6.96
CA THR A 48 -20.41 29.91 7.91
C THR A 48 -20.76 29.51 9.34
N ASP A 49 -20.05 30.06 10.33
CA ASP A 49 -20.32 29.76 11.75
C ASP A 49 -21.74 30.13 12.18
N ALA A 50 -22.34 31.16 11.55
CA ALA A 50 -23.74 31.51 11.75
C ALA A 50 -24.67 30.40 11.23
N GLN A 51 -24.39 29.84 10.06
CA GLN A 51 -25.18 28.76 9.47
C GLN A 51 -25.07 27.46 10.26
N LEU A 52 -23.87 27.13 10.78
CA LEU A 52 -23.68 25.96 11.64
C LEU A 52 -24.48 26.09 12.93
N ARG A 53 -24.46 27.27 13.56
CA ARG A 53 -25.27 27.56 14.76
C ARG A 53 -26.78 27.54 14.47
N ALA A 54 -27.18 27.89 13.25
CA ALA A 54 -28.56 27.77 12.79
C ALA A 54 -28.97 26.34 12.38
N GLY A 55 -28.12 25.33 12.60
CA GLY A 55 -28.44 23.92 12.35
C GLY A 55 -28.16 23.43 10.92
N ARG A 56 -27.41 24.19 10.10
CA ARG A 56 -26.99 23.72 8.77
C ARG A 56 -26.05 22.51 8.91
N VAL A 57 -26.27 21.48 8.10
CA VAL A 57 -25.45 20.25 8.10
C VAL A 57 -24.01 20.58 7.71
N ASP A 58 -23.06 20.21 8.57
CA ASP A 58 -21.64 20.30 8.27
C ASP A 58 -21.22 19.12 7.37
N CYS A 59 -20.71 19.43 6.17
CA CYS A 59 -20.20 18.42 5.26
C CYS A 59 -18.76 17.99 5.55
N ARG A 60 -18.07 18.64 6.49
CA ARG A 60 -16.67 18.37 6.82
C ARG A 60 -16.60 17.29 7.88
N LYS A 61 -16.06 16.13 7.52
CA LYS A 61 -15.79 15.05 8.47
C LYS A 61 -14.32 15.03 8.84
N LYS A 62 -13.99 15.39 10.08
CA LYS A 62 -12.62 15.33 10.60
C LYS A 62 -12.26 13.89 10.96
N MET A 63 -11.09 13.44 10.52
CA MET A 63 -10.56 12.11 10.82
C MET A 63 -9.12 12.20 11.31
N GLN A 64 -8.83 11.52 12.41
CA GLN A 64 -7.48 11.40 12.97
C GLN A 64 -6.72 10.24 12.34
N TRP A 65 -5.42 10.42 12.19
CA TRP A 65 -4.49 9.39 11.71
C TRP A 65 -3.08 9.68 12.19
N VAL A 66 -2.21 8.67 12.16
CA VAL A 66 -0.81 8.82 12.60
C VAL A 66 0.11 8.80 11.38
N LYS A 67 0.94 9.83 11.25
CA LYS A 67 2.01 9.89 10.26
C LYS A 67 3.31 9.44 10.92
N ARG A 68 3.96 8.45 10.31
CA ARG A 68 5.28 7.98 10.74
C ARG A 68 6.34 8.34 9.71
N GLY A 69 7.38 9.07 10.12
CA GLY A 69 8.53 9.41 9.30
C GLY A 69 9.79 8.73 9.81
N ASN A 70 10.60 8.18 8.90
CA ASN A 70 11.95 7.73 9.20
C ASN A 70 12.94 8.71 8.56
N TYR A 71 13.84 9.28 9.34
CA TYR A 71 14.77 10.30 8.88
C TYR A 71 16.19 10.00 9.37
N PHE A 72 17.19 10.56 8.69
CA PHE A 72 18.57 10.51 9.19
C PHE A 72 18.68 11.48 10.37
N PRO A 73 19.27 11.09 11.51
CA PRO A 73 19.55 11.98 12.65
C PRO A 73 20.67 12.98 12.34
N LEU A 74 20.63 13.61 11.17
CA LEU A 74 21.58 14.61 10.70
C LEU A 74 20.87 15.97 10.66
N SER A 75 21.53 16.98 11.21
CA SER A 75 21.12 18.37 11.07
C SER A 75 21.23 18.86 9.62
N SER A 76 20.45 19.88 9.27
CA SER A 76 20.53 20.51 7.94
C SER A 76 21.92 21.07 7.62
N SER A 77 22.70 21.48 8.62
CA SER A 77 24.11 21.89 8.47
C SER A 77 25.01 20.73 8.06
N GLU A 78 24.89 19.56 8.72
CA GLU A 78 25.71 18.38 8.40
C GLU A 78 25.39 17.87 6.99
N VAL A 79 24.10 17.82 6.61
CA VAL A 79 23.71 17.43 5.25
C VAL A 79 24.27 18.41 4.21
N ARG A 80 24.28 19.72 4.49
CA ARG A 80 24.90 20.72 3.60
C ARG A 80 26.41 20.54 3.49
N GLN A 81 27.09 20.22 4.59
CA GLN A 81 28.54 19.95 4.58
C GLN A 81 28.87 18.69 3.77
N ILE A 82 28.11 17.61 3.96
CA ILE A 82 28.23 16.38 3.17
C ILE A 82 28.05 16.68 1.69
N ARG A 83 27.03 17.47 1.34
CA ARG A 83 26.80 17.87 -0.05
C ARG A 83 27.99 18.64 -0.64
N LYS A 84 28.55 19.61 0.09
CA LYS A 84 29.74 20.36 -0.36
C LYS A 84 30.96 19.45 -0.58
N GLN A 85 31.16 18.45 0.28
CA GLN A 85 32.22 17.46 0.10
C GLN A 85 32.01 16.65 -1.18
N LEU A 86 30.78 16.19 -1.41
CA LEU A 86 30.44 15.46 -2.64
C LEU A 86 30.59 16.33 -3.90
N GLU A 87 30.34 17.64 -3.82
CA GLU A 87 30.55 18.57 -4.93
C GLU A 87 32.02 18.68 -5.35
N THR A 88 32.96 18.51 -4.40
CA THR A 88 34.41 18.51 -4.68
C THR A 88 34.96 17.15 -5.09
N GLU A 89 34.24 16.07 -4.80
CA GLU A 89 34.64 14.71 -5.16
C GLU A 89 34.36 14.41 -6.64
N LYS A 90 35.24 13.62 -7.25
CA LYS A 90 35.03 13.02 -8.57
C LYS A 90 34.22 11.74 -8.41
N HIS A 91 33.14 11.58 -9.17
CA HIS A 91 32.26 10.40 -9.08
C HIS A 91 32.44 9.54 -10.32
N THR A 92 32.52 8.21 -10.15
CA THR A 92 32.51 7.29 -11.28
C THR A 92 31.07 6.91 -11.60
N GLU A 93 30.67 6.99 -12.87
CA GLU A 93 29.30 6.71 -13.29
C GLU A 93 28.98 5.19 -13.34
N THR A 94 29.65 4.37 -12.54
CA THR A 94 29.56 2.91 -12.58
C THR A 94 28.33 2.33 -11.85
N ILE A 95 27.42 3.17 -11.35
CA ILE A 95 26.23 2.75 -10.58
C ILE A 95 24.98 2.64 -11.46
N SER A 96 24.90 3.37 -12.58
CA SER A 96 23.71 3.37 -13.45
C SER A 96 23.62 2.12 -14.34
N ILE A 97 24.74 1.71 -14.95
CA ILE A 97 24.79 0.54 -15.85
C ILE A 97 24.49 -0.78 -15.10
N ARG A 98 24.97 -0.92 -13.85
CA ARG A 98 24.70 -2.13 -13.03
C ARG A 98 23.22 -2.27 -12.68
N LYS A 99 22.57 -1.19 -12.27
CA LYS A 99 21.12 -1.20 -11.97
C LYS A 99 20.27 -1.39 -13.22
N GLN A 100 20.61 -0.74 -14.33
CA GLN A 100 19.91 -0.91 -15.61
C GLN A 100 20.00 -2.35 -16.12
N LEU A 101 21.21 -2.95 -16.11
CA LEU A 101 21.42 -4.36 -16.47
C LEU A 101 20.75 -5.34 -15.49
N GLU A 102 20.66 -5.02 -14.20
CA GLU A 102 19.92 -5.84 -13.22
C GLU A 102 18.41 -5.73 -13.43
N THR A 103 17.88 -4.54 -13.71
CA THR A 103 16.46 -4.37 -14.06
C THR A 103 16.12 -5.09 -15.35
N GLU A 104 16.98 -5.02 -16.38
CA GLU A 104 16.82 -5.72 -17.66
C GLU A 104 16.83 -7.25 -17.47
N LYS A 105 17.73 -7.80 -16.65
CA LYS A 105 17.75 -9.23 -16.28
C LYS A 105 16.45 -9.69 -15.60
N HIS A 106 15.83 -8.84 -14.77
CA HIS A 106 14.55 -9.13 -14.14
C HIS A 106 13.36 -9.07 -15.12
N THR A 107 13.39 -8.16 -16.10
CA THR A 107 12.41 -8.13 -17.20
C THR A 107 12.55 -9.31 -18.16
N VAL A 108 13.77 -9.74 -18.49
CA VAL A 108 14.03 -10.90 -19.37
C VAL A 108 13.64 -12.22 -18.72
N LYS A 109 13.88 -12.40 -17.40
CA LYS A 109 13.35 -13.57 -16.67
C LYS A 109 11.81 -13.60 -16.65
N ARG A 110 11.18 -12.43 -16.56
CA ARG A 110 9.70 -12.31 -16.55
C ARG A 110 9.08 -12.54 -17.93
N SER A 111 9.77 -12.20 -19.02
CA SER A 111 9.34 -12.53 -20.38
C SER A 111 9.60 -14.00 -20.74
N GLN A 112 10.71 -14.60 -20.29
CA GLN A 112 10.97 -16.04 -20.45
C GLN A 112 9.99 -16.93 -19.65
N LEU A 113 9.53 -16.48 -18.48
CA LEU A 113 8.46 -17.16 -17.74
C LEU A 113 7.06 -16.99 -18.39
N ARG A 114 6.85 -15.92 -19.15
CA ARG A 114 5.60 -15.72 -19.93
C ARG A 114 5.57 -16.52 -21.23
N GLY A 115 6.73 -16.83 -21.81
CA GLY A 115 6.85 -17.65 -23.03
C GLY A 115 6.73 -19.16 -22.83
N ARG A 116 6.39 -19.62 -21.61
CA ARG A 116 6.32 -21.05 -21.28
C ARG A 116 4.96 -21.50 -20.74
N VAL A 117 3.92 -20.70 -21.01
CA VAL A 117 2.51 -21.08 -20.81
C VAL A 117 1.85 -21.12 -22.17
N GLY A 118 1.95 -22.28 -22.81
CA GLY A 118 1.40 -22.58 -24.11
C GLY A 118 1.91 -23.95 -24.52
N ASP A 119 1.29 -24.98 -23.96
CA ASP A 119 0.96 -26.22 -24.64
C ASP A 119 0.13 -27.09 -23.68
N VAL A 120 -1.15 -27.20 -24.02
CA VAL A 120 -2.09 -28.15 -23.42
C VAL A 120 -1.95 -29.42 -24.23
N ASP A 121 -1.61 -30.54 -23.58
CA ASP A 121 -1.92 -31.85 -24.12
C ASP A 121 -2.55 -32.74 -23.05
N LYS A 122 -3.67 -33.35 -23.45
CA LYS A 122 -4.57 -34.21 -22.68
C LYS A 122 -3.90 -35.54 -22.35
N LYS A 123 -4.10 -36.05 -21.12
CA LYS A 123 -4.39 -37.47 -20.86
C LYS A 123 -5.27 -37.58 -19.61
N ASP A 124 -6.34 -38.35 -19.76
CA ASP A 124 -7.37 -38.67 -18.79
C ASP A 124 -6.84 -39.52 -17.63
N GLU A 125 -7.28 -39.23 -16.39
CA GLU A 125 -7.89 -40.21 -15.47
C GLU A 125 -8.50 -39.52 -14.23
N PRO A 126 -9.62 -40.05 -13.67
CA PRO A 126 -10.43 -39.34 -12.68
C PRO A 126 -10.00 -39.66 -11.24
N ILE A 127 -9.79 -38.63 -10.42
CA ILE A 127 -9.54 -38.82 -8.98
C ILE A 127 -10.75 -38.34 -8.18
N HIS A 128 -11.76 -39.20 -8.11
CA HIS A 128 -12.70 -39.24 -7.01
C HIS A 128 -12.06 -40.09 -5.89
N ALA A 129 -11.32 -39.48 -4.96
CA ALA A 129 -11.07 -40.01 -3.60
C ALA A 129 -10.11 -39.13 -2.81
N LYS A 130 -10.66 -38.28 -1.93
CA LYS A 130 -10.22 -38.06 -0.53
C LYS A 130 -10.87 -36.78 0.01
N TYR A 131 -12.18 -36.87 0.27
CA TYR A 131 -12.71 -36.16 1.43
C TYR A 131 -12.21 -36.91 2.67
N LYS A 132 -11.13 -36.41 3.28
CA LYS A 132 -10.85 -36.65 4.69
C LYS A 132 -10.62 -35.30 5.34
N SER A 133 -11.51 -34.99 6.27
CA SER A 133 -11.29 -34.08 7.39
C SER A 133 -9.86 -34.15 7.90
N ASN A 134 -9.18 -32.99 8.00
CA ASN A 134 -8.12 -32.76 8.98
C ASN A 134 -7.88 -31.26 9.16
N THR A 135 -8.48 -30.74 10.21
CA THR A 135 -7.79 -30.14 11.36
C THR A 135 -6.24 -30.08 11.27
N SER A 136 -5.71 -28.86 11.50
CA SER A 136 -4.39 -28.52 12.09
C SER A 136 -3.10 -29.15 11.53
N HIS A 137 -2.20 -28.29 11.01
CA HIS A 137 -0.83 -28.06 11.54
C HIS A 137 -0.10 -26.99 10.69
N THR A 138 0.18 -25.81 11.27
CA THR A 138 1.49 -25.30 11.77
C THR A 138 2.57 -25.03 10.72
N GLY A 139 3.00 -23.77 10.68
CA GLY A 139 4.36 -23.34 10.32
C GLY A 139 4.79 -22.23 11.27
N MET A 140 5.52 -22.61 12.33
CA MET A 140 6.20 -21.72 13.27
C MET A 140 7.34 -20.98 12.56
N GLY A 141 7.37 -19.65 12.68
CA GLY A 141 8.58 -18.84 12.58
C GLY A 141 8.93 -18.28 13.95
N LYS A 142 10.05 -18.76 14.50
CA LYS A 142 10.56 -18.46 15.85
C LYS A 142 10.99 -17.00 15.99
N TYR A 143 10.58 -16.31 17.05
CA TYR A 143 11.39 -15.27 17.70
C TYR A 143 11.20 -15.31 19.23
N ASN A 144 12.34 -15.27 19.92
CA ASN A 144 12.51 -15.51 21.34
C ASN A 144 11.90 -14.42 22.22
N ARG A 145 11.32 -14.87 23.33
CA ARG A 145 10.92 -14.09 24.49
C ARG A 145 12.13 -13.99 25.42
N GLY A 146 12.69 -12.79 25.55
CA GLY A 146 13.58 -12.41 26.65
C GLY A 146 12.81 -11.47 27.55
N GLN A 147 12.54 -11.92 28.77
CA GLN A 147 12.02 -11.08 29.85
C GLN A 147 13.07 -10.02 30.18
N ASP A 148 12.63 -8.80 30.52
CA ASP A 148 13.21 -8.07 31.65
C ASP A 148 12.22 -7.01 32.13
N SER A 149 11.82 -7.21 33.38
CA SER A 149 10.99 -6.37 34.21
C SER A 149 11.83 -5.21 34.76
N LYS A 150 11.34 -3.98 34.69
CA LYS A 150 11.63 -2.92 35.67
C LYS A 150 10.59 -1.81 35.54
N GLY A 151 9.87 -1.59 36.65
CA GLY A 151 8.80 -0.60 36.75
C GLY A 151 9.28 0.81 37.06
N LYS A 152 8.32 1.58 37.58
CA LYS A 152 8.29 3.04 37.86
C LYS A 152 7.74 3.82 36.66
N GLY A 153 6.74 4.68 36.79
CA GLY A 153 6.04 5.23 37.93
C GLY A 153 5.17 6.36 37.38
N TYR A 154 3.91 6.43 37.81
CA TYR A 154 3.03 7.54 37.50
C TYR A 154 3.57 8.80 38.17
N ASN A 155 3.62 9.91 37.43
CA ASN A 155 3.49 11.23 38.01
C ASN A 155 2.63 12.09 37.08
N SER A 156 1.47 12.46 37.63
CA SER A 156 0.69 13.63 37.29
C SER A 156 1.52 14.88 37.51
N ASP A 157 1.56 15.79 36.53
CA ASP A 157 1.70 17.21 36.84
C ASP A 157 1.05 18.07 35.74
N GLN A 158 0.25 19.00 36.23
CA GLN A 158 -0.48 20.01 35.49
C GLN A 158 0.49 21.10 35.01
N GLY A 159 0.30 21.58 33.78
CA GLY A 159 1.05 22.72 33.24
C GLY A 159 0.40 23.25 31.98
N GLU A 160 -0.35 24.34 32.12
CA GLU A 160 -0.99 25.14 31.07
C GLU A 160 0.03 25.86 30.12
N PRO A 161 -0.43 26.39 28.96
CA PRO A 161 0.35 26.39 27.72
C PRO A 161 1.20 27.65 27.51
N LYS A 162 2.37 27.48 26.88
CA LYS A 162 3.15 28.61 26.32
C LYS A 162 2.78 28.84 24.85
N ARG A 163 2.46 30.10 24.55
CA ARG A 163 2.12 30.66 23.23
C ARG A 163 3.32 30.66 22.30
N ASP A 164 3.18 30.09 21.11
CA ASP A 164 4.13 30.26 20.00
C ASP A 164 3.68 31.36 19.03
N LYS A 165 4.62 32.25 18.70
CA LYS A 165 4.51 33.29 17.66
C LYS A 165 4.83 32.71 16.28
N PRO A 166 4.30 33.30 15.19
CA PRO A 166 4.29 32.68 13.86
C PRO A 166 5.65 32.78 13.17
N LYS A 167 6.06 31.72 12.46
CA LYS A 167 7.18 31.74 11.52
C LYS A 167 6.74 31.31 10.12
N GLY A 168 6.55 32.32 9.27
CA GLY A 168 7.03 32.39 7.88
C GLY A 168 6.61 31.28 6.94
N ASP A 169 5.60 31.58 6.13
CA ASP A 169 5.18 30.85 4.94
C ASP A 169 6.37 30.56 4.01
N ARG A 170 6.54 29.28 3.64
CA ARG A 170 7.29 28.91 2.44
C ARG A 170 6.30 28.70 1.30
N GLN A 171 6.24 29.73 0.48
CA GLN A 171 5.72 29.77 -0.88
C GLN A 171 6.17 28.54 -1.67
N TRP A 172 5.21 27.70 -2.10
CA TRP A 172 5.46 26.61 -3.05
C TRP A 172 5.40 27.15 -4.48
N GLU A 173 6.31 26.62 -5.30
CA GLU A 173 6.64 27.01 -6.68
C GLU A 173 5.42 27.12 -7.62
N SER A 174 5.53 28.03 -8.60
CA SER A 174 4.47 28.44 -9.51
C SER A 174 4.12 27.36 -10.55
N LYS A 175 2.90 27.50 -11.08
CA LYS A 175 2.22 26.61 -12.03
C LYS A 175 2.96 26.38 -13.37
N GLU A 176 4.02 27.15 -13.64
CA GLU A 176 4.72 27.19 -14.94
C GLU A 176 5.84 26.14 -15.06
N GLU A 177 6.38 25.62 -13.96
CA GLU A 177 7.39 24.53 -14.00
C GLU A 177 6.80 23.12 -14.25
N ARG A 178 5.46 23.00 -14.30
CA ARG A 178 4.78 21.72 -14.61
C ARG A 178 4.63 21.43 -16.10
N GLN A 179 4.64 22.45 -16.96
CA GLN A 179 4.36 22.27 -18.40
C GLN A 179 5.58 21.76 -19.19
N SER A 180 6.80 21.87 -18.68
CA SER A 180 8.01 21.40 -19.37
C SER A 180 8.28 19.90 -19.24
N LYS A 181 7.42 19.14 -18.54
CA LYS A 181 7.56 17.67 -18.36
C LYS A 181 6.57 16.84 -19.20
N GLU A 182 5.69 17.46 -19.98
CA GLU A 182 4.64 16.77 -20.75
C GLU A 182 4.89 16.70 -22.28
N ALA A 183 6.10 16.98 -22.76
CA ALA A 183 6.40 17.03 -24.20
C ALA A 183 7.12 15.79 -24.81
N TRP A 184 7.21 14.65 -24.11
CA TRP A 184 7.97 13.48 -24.60
C TRP A 184 7.19 12.17 -24.74
N LEU A 185 5.86 12.23 -24.85
CA LEU A 185 5.04 11.05 -25.13
C LEU A 185 3.94 11.43 -26.12
N ASN A 186 4.30 11.62 -27.38
CA ASN A 186 3.42 11.44 -28.55
C ASN A 186 4.23 11.65 -29.83
N GLU A 187 4.88 10.60 -30.34
CA GLU A 187 5.00 10.41 -31.78
C GLU A 187 4.90 8.91 -32.07
N ASP A 188 3.85 8.55 -32.82
CA ASP A 188 3.63 7.23 -33.41
C ASP A 188 4.75 6.96 -34.43
N ILE A 189 5.58 5.94 -34.20
CA ILE A 189 6.52 5.45 -35.22
C ILE A 189 6.03 4.10 -35.71
N SER A 190 5.39 4.16 -36.88
CA SER A 190 5.06 3.03 -37.74
C SER A 190 6.32 2.28 -38.21
N LEU A 191 6.21 0.97 -38.20
CA LEU A 191 7.17 -0.03 -38.68
C LEU A 191 7.64 0.21 -40.13
N SER A 192 8.95 0.17 -40.35
CA SER A 192 9.57 -0.52 -41.50
C SER A 192 11.08 -0.70 -41.27
N LEU A 193 11.52 -1.95 -41.06
CA LEU A 193 12.92 -2.38 -41.15
C LEU A 193 13.33 -2.52 -42.62
N PRO A 194 14.62 -2.26 -42.94
CA PRO A 194 15.32 -3.11 -43.88
C PRO A 194 16.50 -3.83 -43.20
N LEU A 195 16.53 -5.15 -43.42
CA LEU A 195 17.70 -6.00 -43.23
C LEU A 195 18.89 -5.47 -44.03
N SER A 196 20.07 -5.67 -43.43
CA SER A 196 21.41 -5.80 -44.01
C SER A 196 22.37 -4.69 -43.59
N LEU A 197 23.16 -4.99 -42.56
CA LEU A 197 24.58 -4.69 -42.57
C LEU A 197 25.27 -5.60 -41.55
N SER A 198 26.29 -6.25 -42.09
CA SER A 198 27.12 -7.30 -41.52
C SER A 198 27.58 -7.01 -40.09
N LEU A 199 27.39 -8.01 -39.22
CA LEU A 199 28.22 -8.25 -38.04
C LEU A 199 29.69 -8.35 -38.48
N SER A 200 30.40 -7.22 -38.52
CA SER A 200 31.85 -7.22 -38.35
C SER A 200 32.12 -6.98 -36.87
N LEU A 201 32.72 -7.99 -36.25
CA LEU A 201 33.24 -7.96 -34.89
C LEU A 201 34.33 -6.88 -34.80
N TYR A 202 33.93 -5.66 -34.47
CA TYR A 202 34.81 -4.67 -33.86
C TYR A 202 34.54 -4.66 -32.35
N PRO A 203 35.58 -4.49 -31.51
CA PRO A 203 35.53 -4.84 -30.09
C PRO A 203 34.76 -3.77 -29.30
N LEU A 204 33.43 -3.83 -29.32
CA LEU A 204 32.57 -2.98 -28.49
C LEU A 204 32.71 -3.27 -26.98
N ASN A 205 33.52 -4.27 -26.60
CA ASN A 205 33.78 -4.64 -25.21
C ASN A 205 35.06 -4.00 -24.63
N ALA A 206 35.81 -3.21 -25.41
CA ALA A 206 37.05 -2.57 -24.96
C ALA A 206 36.89 -1.11 -24.49
N TRP A 207 35.77 -0.44 -24.83
CA TRP A 207 35.46 0.95 -24.44
C TRP A 207 34.52 1.08 -23.23
N LEU A 208 34.10 -0.03 -22.63
CA LEU A 208 33.10 -0.07 -21.55
C LEU A 208 33.69 -0.11 -20.13
N ASN A 209 35.02 -0.02 -19.98
CA ASN A 209 35.71 -0.11 -18.69
C ASN A 209 36.74 1.01 -18.48
N GLU A 210 36.50 2.20 -18.99
CA GLU A 210 37.13 3.38 -18.41
C GLU A 210 36.15 3.97 -17.40
N ASP A 211 36.56 4.01 -16.13
CA ASP A 211 35.83 4.70 -15.08
C ASP A 211 35.79 6.21 -15.42
N ILE A 212 34.83 6.61 -16.25
CA ILE A 212 34.64 8.01 -16.61
C ILE A 212 34.29 8.75 -15.32
N SER A 213 35.23 9.61 -14.93
CA SER A 213 35.09 10.46 -13.77
C SER A 213 34.26 11.68 -14.15
N VAL A 214 33.03 11.73 -13.64
CA VAL A 214 32.07 12.80 -13.88
C VAL A 214 32.00 13.74 -12.68
N GLY A 215 31.77 15.03 -12.96
CA GLY A 215 31.57 16.04 -11.94
C GLY A 215 30.19 15.90 -11.27
N TRP A 216 30.05 16.39 -10.03
CA TRP A 216 28.79 16.28 -9.29
C TRP A 216 27.59 16.89 -10.03
N HIS A 217 27.78 17.98 -10.76
CA HIS A 217 26.70 18.67 -11.48
C HIS A 217 26.25 17.94 -12.75
N ASP A 218 27.11 17.08 -13.30
CA ASP A 218 26.84 16.31 -14.52
C ASP A 218 26.04 15.03 -14.20
N LEU A 219 25.98 14.64 -12.93
CA LEU A 219 25.19 13.50 -12.47
C LEU A 219 23.68 13.78 -12.55
N SER A 220 22.91 12.73 -12.91
CA SER A 220 21.45 12.78 -12.85
C SER A 220 20.96 13.13 -11.43
N PRO A 221 19.82 13.84 -11.29
CA PRO A 221 19.27 14.19 -9.97
C PRO A 221 19.02 12.97 -9.08
N ASP A 222 18.61 11.84 -9.67
CA ASP A 222 18.37 10.59 -8.94
C ASP A 222 19.67 9.99 -8.41
N LEU A 223 20.72 9.98 -9.21
CA LEU A 223 22.03 9.47 -8.82
C LEU A 223 22.67 10.36 -7.74
N ARG A 224 22.55 11.68 -7.86
CA ARG A 224 22.96 12.63 -6.80
C ARG A 224 22.24 12.35 -5.49
N ALA A 225 20.92 12.14 -5.53
CA ALA A 225 20.15 11.80 -4.35
C ALA A 225 20.58 10.47 -3.72
N GLU A 226 20.89 9.46 -4.54
CA GLU A 226 21.37 8.16 -4.08
C GLU A 226 22.75 8.25 -3.40
N ILE A 227 23.72 8.92 -4.04
CA ILE A 227 25.06 9.12 -3.48
C ILE A 227 25.00 9.92 -2.17
N LEU A 228 24.22 11.01 -2.15
CA LEU A 228 24.01 11.81 -0.95
C LEU A 228 23.41 10.97 0.18
N LYS A 229 22.38 10.16 -0.12
CA LYS A 229 21.75 9.27 0.85
C LYS A 229 22.72 8.23 1.38
N ALA A 230 23.53 7.61 0.52
CA ALA A 230 24.56 6.66 0.91
C ALA A 230 25.58 7.29 1.85
N ARG A 231 26.01 8.52 1.57
CA ARG A 231 26.94 9.26 2.45
C ARG A 231 26.29 9.62 3.79
N CYS A 232 25.02 10.04 3.78
CA CYS A 232 24.26 10.29 5.01
C CYS A 232 24.17 9.05 5.90
N VAL A 233 23.97 7.84 5.33
CA VAL A 233 23.95 6.58 6.09
C VAL A 233 25.27 6.35 6.83
N VAL A 234 26.40 6.57 6.16
CA VAL A 234 27.73 6.35 6.74
C VAL A 234 27.99 7.34 7.89
N VAL A 235 27.75 8.63 7.66
CA VAL A 235 27.96 9.68 8.67
C VAL A 235 27.02 9.45 9.87
N SER A 236 25.75 9.16 9.61
CA SER A 236 24.77 8.87 10.65
C SER A 236 25.21 7.72 11.55
N ARG A 237 25.64 6.59 10.97
CA ARG A 237 26.15 5.44 11.74
C ARG A 237 27.41 5.79 12.53
N ARG A 238 28.31 6.60 11.96
CA ARG A 238 29.58 6.98 12.59
C ARG A 238 29.37 7.89 13.80
N VAL A 239 28.61 8.96 13.63
CA VAL A 239 28.42 10.04 14.62
C VAL A 239 27.32 9.67 15.61
N TYR A 240 26.14 9.27 15.13
CA TYR A 240 24.95 9.06 15.96
C TYR A 240 24.73 7.61 16.37
N LYS A 241 25.59 6.68 15.94
CA LYS A 241 25.51 5.22 16.20
C LYS A 241 24.19 4.56 15.78
N LYS A 242 23.39 5.26 14.97
CA LYS A 242 22.14 4.77 14.40
C LYS A 242 22.01 5.27 12.96
N GLN A 243 21.31 4.52 12.11
CA GLN A 243 21.14 4.89 10.70
C GLN A 243 19.98 5.86 10.51
N THR A 244 18.85 5.60 11.14
CA THR A 244 17.66 6.45 11.05
C THR A 244 17.04 6.58 12.42
N ASP A 245 16.32 7.67 12.62
CA ASP A 245 15.38 7.86 13.71
C ASP A 245 13.95 7.79 13.17
N SER A 246 13.01 7.41 14.04
CA SER A 246 11.58 7.39 13.72
C SER A 246 10.85 8.43 14.55
N GLU A 247 9.93 9.15 13.92
CA GLU A 247 9.00 10.06 14.61
C GLU A 247 7.57 9.75 14.16
N GLU A 248 6.66 9.74 15.14
CA GLU A 248 5.23 9.55 14.92
C GLU A 248 4.50 10.83 15.32
N ASN A 249 3.66 11.34 14.42
CA ASN A 249 2.92 12.58 14.60
C ASN A 249 1.44 12.33 14.36
N GLU A 250 0.61 12.69 15.34
CA GLU A 250 -0.84 12.68 15.18
C GLU A 250 -1.26 13.78 14.20
N CYS A 251 -2.02 13.39 13.19
CA CYS A 251 -2.48 14.24 12.11
C CYS A 251 -4.01 14.21 12.07
N THR A 252 -4.61 15.32 11.70
CA THR A 252 -6.04 15.40 11.42
C THR A 252 -6.25 15.79 9.96
N THR A 253 -7.18 15.13 9.29
CA THR A 253 -7.57 15.43 7.91
C THR A 253 -9.06 15.70 7.84
N VAL A 254 -9.48 16.53 6.88
CA VAL A 254 -10.90 16.79 6.62
C VAL A 254 -11.34 16.02 5.37
N VAL A 255 -12.44 15.29 5.50
CA VAL A 255 -13.08 14.54 4.41
C VAL A 255 -14.38 15.24 4.02
N CYS A 256 -14.44 15.78 2.81
CA CYS A 256 -15.64 16.40 2.26
C CYS A 256 -16.70 15.33 1.96
N GLN A 257 -17.83 15.38 2.68
CA GLN A 257 -18.94 14.45 2.50
C GLN A 257 -19.85 14.82 1.32
N ARG A 258 -19.51 15.85 0.53
CA ARG A 258 -20.27 16.29 -0.66
C ARG A 258 -19.54 16.10 -1.98
N GLU A 259 -18.26 15.73 -1.94
CA GLU A 259 -17.48 15.48 -3.15
C GLU A 259 -18.11 14.37 -4.01
N ASN A 260 -17.90 14.45 -5.32
CA ASN A 260 -18.33 13.45 -6.29
C ASN A 260 -17.80 12.06 -5.89
N GLY A 261 -18.71 11.11 -5.71
CA GLY A 261 -18.44 9.80 -5.12
C GLY A 261 -17.78 8.74 -6.02
N PHE A 262 -17.31 9.06 -7.23
CA PHE A 262 -16.94 8.03 -8.23
C PHE A 262 -16.01 6.93 -7.70
N TYR A 263 -15.04 7.26 -6.85
CA TYR A 263 -14.10 6.30 -6.27
C TYR A 263 -14.82 5.38 -5.26
N VAL A 264 -15.56 5.98 -4.32
CA VAL A 264 -16.35 5.29 -3.30
C VAL A 264 -17.42 4.39 -3.95
N ASP A 265 -18.05 4.87 -5.02
CA ASP A 265 -19.08 4.14 -5.74
C ASP A 265 -18.50 2.93 -6.47
N THR A 266 -17.30 3.06 -7.04
CA THR A 266 -16.56 1.94 -7.63
C THR A 266 -16.20 0.88 -6.58
N VAL A 267 -15.70 1.29 -5.41
CA VAL A 267 -15.44 0.36 -4.28
C VAL A 267 -16.72 -0.37 -3.88
N ARG A 268 -17.85 0.34 -3.82
CA ARG A 268 -19.16 -0.24 -3.48
C ARG A 268 -19.56 -1.31 -4.49
N GLN A 269 -19.47 -1.00 -5.78
CA GLN A 269 -19.81 -1.95 -6.85
C GLN A 269 -18.96 -3.24 -6.77
N PHE A 270 -17.64 -3.13 -6.57
CA PHE A 270 -16.78 -4.30 -6.41
C PHE A 270 -17.09 -5.12 -5.14
N ARG A 271 -17.47 -4.43 -4.04
CA ARG A 271 -17.85 -5.07 -2.78
C ARG A 271 -19.14 -5.86 -2.95
N ASP A 272 -20.16 -5.24 -3.54
CA ASP A 272 -21.49 -5.81 -3.64
C ASP A 272 -21.46 -6.99 -4.62
N ARG A 273 -20.78 -6.86 -5.76
CA ARG A 273 -20.53 -7.97 -6.69
C ARG A 273 -19.78 -9.14 -6.04
N ARG A 274 -18.81 -8.87 -5.15
CA ARG A 274 -18.16 -9.93 -4.38
C ARG A 274 -19.15 -10.67 -3.48
N TYR A 275 -20.08 -9.95 -2.84
CA TYR A 275 -21.09 -10.56 -1.99
C TYR A 275 -22.06 -11.42 -2.78
N GLU A 276 -22.43 -11.04 -4.00
CA GLU A 276 -23.19 -11.89 -4.92
C GLU A 276 -22.45 -13.20 -5.19
N TYR A 277 -21.17 -13.17 -5.60
CA TYR A 277 -20.40 -14.39 -5.82
C TYR A 277 -20.23 -15.23 -4.56
N LYS A 278 -20.05 -14.60 -3.39
CA LYS A 278 -19.98 -15.30 -2.11
C LYS A 278 -21.32 -15.99 -1.78
N ALA A 279 -22.45 -15.35 -2.07
CA ALA A 279 -23.78 -15.93 -1.88
C ALA A 279 -24.04 -17.09 -2.84
N HIS A 280 -23.67 -16.94 -4.13
CA HIS A 280 -23.75 -18.02 -5.11
C HIS A 280 -22.88 -19.22 -4.71
N LYS A 281 -21.63 -18.99 -4.27
CA LYS A 281 -20.79 -20.06 -3.72
C LYS A 281 -21.53 -20.81 -2.61
N ALA A 282 -22.09 -20.11 -1.63
CA ALA A 282 -22.81 -20.74 -0.53
C ALA A 282 -24.04 -21.52 -0.99
N LYS A 283 -24.80 -21.00 -1.97
CA LYS A 283 -25.96 -21.69 -2.58
C LYS A 283 -25.54 -22.99 -3.26
N TRP A 284 -24.49 -22.97 -4.07
CA TRP A 284 -23.99 -24.15 -4.77
C TRP A 284 -23.37 -25.17 -3.83
N VAL A 285 -22.66 -24.74 -2.78
CA VAL A 285 -22.17 -25.64 -1.72
C VAL A 285 -23.33 -26.35 -1.00
N ARG A 286 -24.44 -25.67 -0.73
CA ARG A 286 -25.63 -26.30 -0.15
C ARG A 286 -26.24 -27.32 -1.13
N LYS A 287 -26.47 -26.91 -2.38
CA LYS A 287 -27.01 -27.79 -3.43
C LYS A 287 -26.16 -29.04 -3.64
N LEU A 288 -24.83 -28.90 -3.65
CA LEU A 288 -23.90 -30.03 -3.75
C LEU A 288 -24.07 -31.02 -2.59
N LYS A 289 -24.20 -30.51 -1.35
CA LYS A 289 -24.43 -31.35 -0.16
C LYS A 289 -25.77 -32.07 -0.21
N ASP A 290 -26.79 -31.45 -0.78
CA ASP A 290 -28.12 -32.05 -0.88
C ASP A 290 -28.14 -33.13 -1.98
N LEU A 291 -27.54 -32.88 -3.15
CA LEU A 291 -27.38 -33.87 -4.23
C LEU A 291 -26.58 -35.11 -3.79
N LEU A 292 -25.60 -34.95 -2.90
CA LEU A 292 -24.83 -36.08 -2.35
C LEU A 292 -25.63 -36.96 -1.38
N LYS A 293 -26.79 -36.52 -0.89
CA LYS A 293 -27.67 -37.30 -0.01
C LYS A 293 -28.79 -38.02 -0.78
N GLU A 294 -29.03 -37.67 -2.04
CA GLU A 294 -30.05 -38.30 -2.87
C GLU A 294 -29.62 -39.71 -3.29
N THR A 295 -30.56 -40.66 -3.32
CA THR A 295 -30.34 -42.03 -3.78
C THR A 295 -31.32 -42.36 -4.90
N PRO A 296 -30.88 -42.74 -6.12
CA PRO A 296 -29.48 -42.87 -6.55
C PRO A 296 -28.81 -41.50 -6.79
N VAL A 297 -27.51 -41.42 -6.49
CA VAL A 297 -26.72 -40.21 -6.71
C VAL A 297 -26.55 -39.97 -8.21
N GLN A 298 -26.99 -38.82 -8.70
CA GLN A 298 -26.80 -38.42 -10.10
C GLN A 298 -25.43 -37.76 -10.27
N GLN A 299 -24.43 -38.53 -10.70
CA GLN A 299 -23.03 -38.07 -10.81
C GLN A 299 -22.85 -36.83 -11.69
N ASP A 300 -23.56 -36.73 -12.81
CA ASP A 300 -23.44 -35.59 -13.73
C ASP A 300 -23.82 -34.26 -13.05
N LYS A 301 -24.91 -34.25 -12.26
CA LYS A 301 -25.36 -33.07 -11.51
C LYS A 301 -24.41 -32.72 -10.36
N VAL A 302 -23.78 -33.72 -9.75
CA VAL A 302 -22.76 -33.51 -8.70
C VAL A 302 -21.53 -32.84 -9.31
N GLN A 303 -21.06 -33.32 -10.47
CA GLN A 303 -19.93 -32.71 -11.19
C GLN A 303 -20.22 -31.27 -11.62
N GLU A 304 -21.43 -31.01 -12.16
CA GLU A 304 -21.86 -29.65 -12.53
C GLU A 304 -21.89 -28.72 -11.29
N ALA A 305 -22.49 -29.18 -10.19
CA ALA A 305 -22.56 -28.38 -8.96
C ALA A 305 -21.17 -28.09 -8.37
N ASP A 306 -20.25 -29.07 -8.40
CA ASP A 306 -18.87 -28.88 -7.96
C ASP A 306 -18.12 -27.85 -8.83
N ALA A 307 -18.28 -27.92 -10.15
CA ALA A 307 -17.71 -26.93 -11.08
C ALA A 307 -18.19 -25.50 -10.77
N TYR A 308 -19.49 -25.31 -10.46
CA TYR A 308 -20.01 -24.01 -10.04
C TYR A 308 -19.45 -23.54 -8.69
N VAL A 309 -19.23 -24.44 -7.73
CA VAL A 309 -18.58 -24.09 -6.46
C VAL A 309 -17.19 -23.54 -6.71
N VAL A 310 -16.38 -24.21 -7.54
CA VAL A 310 -15.03 -23.77 -7.92
C VAL A 310 -15.05 -22.43 -8.66
N LEU A 311 -15.99 -22.24 -9.59
CA LEU A 311 -16.17 -20.99 -10.33
C LEU A 311 -16.44 -19.81 -9.39
N TYR A 312 -17.46 -19.91 -8.53
CA TYR A 312 -17.84 -18.81 -7.64
C TYR A 312 -16.82 -18.57 -6.52
N GLU A 313 -16.10 -19.60 -6.09
CA GLU A 313 -14.94 -19.45 -5.22
C GLU A 313 -13.85 -18.60 -5.89
N SER A 314 -13.50 -18.93 -7.13
CA SER A 314 -12.49 -18.20 -7.89
C SER A 314 -12.90 -16.74 -8.10
N LEU A 315 -14.16 -16.50 -8.50
CA LEU A 315 -14.69 -15.15 -8.73
C LEU A 315 -14.70 -14.28 -7.46
N GLN A 316 -15.14 -14.82 -6.32
CA GLN A 316 -15.15 -14.03 -5.08
C GLN A 316 -13.74 -13.79 -4.52
N LEU A 317 -12.80 -14.72 -4.72
CA LEU A 317 -11.39 -14.54 -4.35
C LEU A 317 -10.72 -13.48 -5.23
N ALA A 318 -10.94 -13.50 -6.53
CA ALA A 318 -10.45 -12.46 -7.44
C ALA A 318 -10.95 -11.07 -7.01
N HIS A 319 -12.24 -10.94 -6.70
CA HIS A 319 -12.80 -9.69 -6.20
C HIS A 319 -12.30 -9.30 -4.80
N LYS A 320 -11.97 -10.27 -3.94
CA LYS A 320 -11.31 -10.01 -2.65
C LYS A 320 -9.95 -9.35 -2.85
N CYS A 321 -9.15 -9.84 -3.80
CA CYS A 321 -7.84 -9.27 -4.12
C CYS A 321 -7.98 -7.84 -4.62
N ILE A 322 -8.87 -7.57 -5.57
CA ILE A 322 -9.12 -6.23 -6.10
C ILE A 322 -9.62 -5.27 -5.00
N LEU A 323 -10.55 -5.74 -4.15
CA LEU A 323 -11.06 -4.92 -3.04
C LEU A 323 -9.97 -4.50 -2.05
N ASN A 324 -9.10 -5.44 -1.70
CA ASN A 324 -7.94 -5.14 -0.87
C ASN A 324 -6.92 -4.26 -1.60
N SER A 325 -6.90 -4.25 -2.93
CA SER A 325 -6.02 -3.36 -3.68
C SER A 325 -6.48 -1.90 -3.69
N PHE A 326 -7.76 -1.55 -3.47
CA PHE A 326 -8.19 -0.13 -3.46
C PHE A 326 -7.44 0.70 -2.40
N TYR A 327 -7.38 0.22 -1.16
CA TYR A 327 -6.63 0.95 -0.12
C TYR A 327 -5.12 0.96 -0.41
N GLY A 328 -4.56 -0.12 -0.99
CA GLY A 328 -3.14 -0.17 -1.34
C GLY A 328 -2.79 0.76 -2.52
N TYR A 329 -3.74 0.93 -3.43
CA TYR A 329 -3.58 1.74 -4.64
C TYR A 329 -3.40 3.23 -4.30
N VAL A 330 -4.08 3.75 -3.28
CA VAL A 330 -3.93 5.16 -2.86
C VAL A 330 -2.57 5.48 -2.25
N MET A 331 -1.76 4.46 -1.92
CA MET A 331 -0.39 4.61 -1.42
C MET A 331 0.68 4.32 -2.49
N ARG A 332 0.29 3.92 -3.69
CA ARG A 332 1.26 3.58 -4.74
C ARG A 332 1.87 4.88 -5.33
N PRO A 333 3.21 5.00 -5.45
CA PRO A 333 3.85 6.25 -5.88
C PRO A 333 3.40 6.80 -7.24
N SER A 334 3.06 5.92 -8.19
CA SER A 334 2.55 6.28 -9.52
C SER A 334 1.03 6.16 -9.64
N SER A 335 0.32 6.23 -8.52
CA SER A 335 -1.14 6.27 -8.51
C SER A 335 -1.63 7.63 -9.01
N ARG A 336 -2.64 7.63 -9.89
CA ARG A 336 -3.32 8.86 -10.31
C ARG A 336 -4.12 9.48 -9.16
N TRP A 337 -4.56 8.64 -8.21
CA TRP A 337 -5.34 9.03 -7.05
C TRP A 337 -4.59 8.63 -5.77
N GLY A 338 -3.37 9.17 -5.60
CA GLY A 338 -2.56 8.97 -4.41
C GLY A 338 -3.01 9.86 -3.25
N SER A 339 -3.19 9.31 -2.04
CA SER A 339 -3.51 10.08 -0.84
C SER A 339 -3.06 9.36 0.43
N MET A 340 -1.94 9.84 1.00
CA MET A 340 -1.43 9.37 2.29
C MET A 340 -2.40 9.64 3.45
N PRO A 341 -3.05 10.82 3.56
CA PRO A 341 -4.01 11.06 4.63
C PRO A 341 -5.21 10.12 4.60
N MET A 342 -5.74 9.82 3.39
CA MET A 342 -6.83 8.86 3.24
C MET A 342 -6.40 7.47 3.74
N ALA A 343 -5.25 6.99 3.30
CA ALA A 343 -4.75 5.67 3.70
C ALA A 343 -4.51 5.60 5.22
N GLY A 344 -3.91 6.66 5.79
CA GLY A 344 -3.69 6.79 7.22
C GLY A 344 -4.99 6.77 8.02
N ALA A 345 -6.02 7.48 7.56
CA ALA A 345 -7.33 7.49 8.22
C ALA A 345 -7.99 6.10 8.22
N VAL A 346 -7.89 5.35 7.12
CA VAL A 346 -8.43 3.98 7.03
C VAL A 346 -7.72 3.04 8.01
N THR A 347 -6.39 3.05 8.04
CA THR A 347 -5.62 2.14 8.90
C THR A 347 -5.75 2.51 10.38
N HIS A 348 -5.77 3.80 10.70
CA HIS A 348 -5.98 4.29 12.06
C HIS A 348 -7.34 3.89 12.60
N GLN A 349 -8.43 4.20 11.88
CA GLN A 349 -9.78 3.78 12.27
C GLN A 349 -9.90 2.26 12.40
N GLY A 350 -9.24 1.52 11.51
CA GLY A 350 -9.22 0.07 11.59
C GLY A 350 -8.52 -0.44 12.85
N GLY A 351 -7.37 0.14 13.21
CA GLY A 351 -6.68 -0.16 14.46
C GLY A 351 -7.56 0.10 15.68
N GLU A 352 -8.28 1.22 15.71
CA GLU A 352 -9.18 1.58 16.80
C GLU A 352 -10.34 0.59 16.96
N ILE A 353 -10.97 0.15 15.85
CA ILE A 353 -12.03 -0.87 15.89
C ILE A 353 -11.52 -2.18 16.53
N ILE A 354 -10.33 -2.63 16.16
CA ILE A 354 -9.76 -3.88 16.68
C ILE A 354 -9.32 -3.74 18.15
N LYS A 355 -8.73 -2.60 18.53
CA LYS A 355 -8.38 -2.32 19.93
C LYS A 355 -9.63 -2.30 20.81
N ALA A 356 -10.72 -1.67 20.36
CA ALA A 356 -11.98 -1.63 21.07
C ALA A 356 -12.58 -3.03 21.24
N ALA A 357 -12.60 -3.85 20.17
CA ALA A 357 -13.06 -5.23 20.24
C ALA A 357 -12.22 -6.08 21.20
N ARG A 358 -10.89 -5.93 21.17
CA ARG A 358 -9.98 -6.62 22.09
C ARG A 358 -10.25 -6.23 23.54
N ALA A 359 -10.44 -4.95 23.82
CA ALA A 359 -10.73 -4.46 25.17
C ALA A 359 -12.03 -5.02 25.73
N LEU A 360 -13.03 -5.27 24.88
CA LEU A 360 -14.28 -5.92 25.27
C LEU A 360 -14.10 -7.40 25.56
N VAL A 361 -13.36 -8.14 24.73
CA VAL A 361 -13.12 -9.59 24.90
C VAL A 361 -12.22 -9.89 26.11
N SER A 362 -11.37 -8.95 26.52
CA SER A 362 -10.49 -9.11 27.68
C SER A 362 -11.12 -8.75 29.02
N ARG A 363 -12.35 -8.21 29.02
CA ARG A 363 -13.14 -7.99 30.25
C ARG A 363 -13.81 -9.30 30.64
#